data_AF-A0A0F9MTF4-F1
#
_entry.id   AF-A0A0F9MTF4-F1
#
_cell.length_a   1.000
_cell.length_b   1.000
_cell.length_c   1.000
_cell.angle_alpha   90.00
_cell.angle_beta   90.00
_cell.angle_gamma   90.00
#
_symmetry.space_group_name_H-M   'P 1'
#
loop_
_entity.id
_entity.type
_entity.pdbx_description
1 polymer ?
#
loop_
_entity_poly.entity_id
_entity_poly.type
_entity_poly.pdbx_seq_one_letter_code
_entity_poly.pdbx_strand_id
1 'polypeptide(L)'
;MSINAEGEVGIVLKDFLAMWTEDGTKLVEEKRQAVNGHIWLLYAVYFPESTLDYGRHGALLLKLDAKTEVILAHDGTNISGEVNKNYRQGIDEWFKEHVGKY
;
A
#
# COMPACT_ATOMS: atom_id res chain seq x y z
N MET A 1 10.80 12.67 -7.96
CA MET A 1 9.55 12.90 -8.71
C MET A 1 9.77 12.46 -10.14
N SER A 2 8.83 11.69 -10.67
CA SER A 2 8.89 11.06 -12.00
C SER A 2 7.56 11.27 -12.71
N ILE A 3 7.58 11.20 -14.03
CA ILE A 3 6.40 11.44 -14.87
C ILE A 3 6.01 10.11 -15.52
N ASN A 4 4.73 9.73 -15.46
CA ASN A 4 4.24 8.52 -16.13
C ASN A 4 4.07 8.75 -17.66
N ALA A 5 3.65 7.70 -18.38
CA ALA A 5 3.45 7.77 -19.83
C ALA A 5 2.34 8.77 -20.27
N GLU A 6 1.49 9.20 -19.35
CA GLU A 6 0.36 10.10 -19.58
C GLU A 6 0.64 11.54 -19.11
N GLY A 7 1.86 11.81 -18.62
CA GLY A 7 2.27 13.14 -18.17
C GLY A 7 1.97 13.45 -16.70
N GLU A 8 1.48 12.48 -15.94
CA GLU A 8 1.18 12.64 -14.51
C GLU A 8 2.47 12.58 -13.67
N VAL A 9 2.64 13.54 -12.79
CA VAL A 9 3.79 13.61 -11.88
C VAL A 9 3.48 12.80 -10.62
N GLY A 10 4.34 11.83 -10.32
CA GLY A 10 4.25 11.04 -9.10
C GLY A 10 5.62 10.63 -8.57
N ILE A 11 5.62 9.68 -7.64
CA ILE A 11 6.83 9.05 -7.09
C ILE A 11 6.92 7.62 -7.62
N VAL A 12 8.11 7.17 -7.99
CA VAL A 12 8.33 5.78 -8.39
C VAL A 12 8.24 4.90 -7.15
N LEU A 13 7.62 3.73 -7.26
CA LEU A 13 7.44 2.79 -6.15
C LEU A 13 8.73 2.58 -5.36
N LYS A 14 9.86 2.37 -6.05
CA LYS A 14 11.16 2.17 -5.40
C LYS A 14 11.54 3.31 -4.44
N ASP A 15 11.40 4.56 -4.91
CA ASP A 15 11.76 5.74 -4.11
C ASP A 15 10.77 5.94 -2.96
N PHE A 16 9.48 5.65 -3.21
CA PHE A 16 8.45 5.69 -2.17
C PHE A 16 8.74 4.67 -1.06
N LEU A 17 9.05 3.42 -1.42
CA LEU A 17 9.39 2.39 -0.45
C LEU A 17 10.65 2.76 0.33
N ALA A 18 11.69 3.28 -0.34
CA ALA A 18 12.92 3.73 0.30
C ALA A 18 12.63 4.77 1.38
N MET A 19 11.87 5.82 1.05
CA MET A 19 11.49 6.88 1.99
C MET A 19 10.84 6.34 3.27
N TRP A 20 9.89 5.41 3.16
CA TRP A 20 9.23 4.82 4.32
C TRP A 20 10.15 3.91 5.15
N THR A 21 11.01 3.16 4.47
CA THR A 21 11.95 2.25 5.14
C THR A 21 13.13 2.95 5.80
N GLU A 22 13.56 4.11 5.30
CA GLU A 22 14.57 4.96 5.92
C GLU A 22 14.09 5.50 7.29
N ASP A 23 12.79 5.79 7.41
CA ASP A 23 12.13 6.17 8.67
C ASP A 23 11.90 4.95 9.61
N GLY A 24 12.43 3.78 9.28
CA GLY A 24 12.32 2.55 10.06
C GLY A 24 10.99 1.81 9.90
N THR A 25 10.06 2.31 9.09
CA THR A 25 8.79 1.64 8.82
C THR A 25 9.03 0.39 7.97
N LYS A 26 8.44 -0.75 8.35
CA LYS A 26 8.50 -1.96 7.54
C LYS A 26 7.22 -2.06 6.71
N LEU A 27 7.38 -2.24 5.40
CA LEU A 27 6.32 -2.49 4.45
C LEU A 27 6.46 -3.92 3.94
N VAL A 28 5.41 -4.73 4.06
CA VAL A 28 5.38 -6.12 3.57
C VAL A 28 4.34 -6.20 2.46
N GLU A 29 4.75 -6.54 1.24
CA GLU A 29 3.81 -6.72 0.12
C GLU A 29 2.98 -7.98 0.39
N GLU A 30 1.67 -7.80 0.56
CA GLU A 30 0.71 -8.88 0.76
C GLU A 30 0.08 -9.31 -0.57
N LYS A 31 -0.19 -8.34 -1.47
CA LYS A 31 -0.79 -8.61 -2.78
C LYS A 31 -0.27 -7.70 -3.87
N ARG A 32 -0.26 -8.25 -5.09
CA ARG A 32 -0.01 -7.55 -6.35
C ARG A 32 -0.99 -8.04 -7.41
N GLN A 33 -1.71 -7.13 -8.04
CA GLN A 33 -2.69 -7.46 -9.08
C GLN A 33 -2.68 -6.45 -10.23
N ALA A 34 -2.57 -6.93 -11.46
CA ALA A 34 -2.69 -6.10 -12.66
C ALA A 34 -4.17 -5.98 -13.06
N VAL A 35 -4.67 -4.76 -13.22
CA VAL A 35 -6.06 -4.46 -13.63
C VAL A 35 -6.06 -3.22 -14.53
N ASN A 36 -6.63 -3.33 -15.73
CA ASN A 36 -6.84 -2.23 -16.68
C ASN A 36 -5.58 -1.38 -16.96
N GLY A 37 -4.42 -2.01 -17.14
CA GLY A 37 -3.16 -1.29 -17.42
C GLY A 37 -2.46 -0.69 -16.18
N HIS A 38 -3.00 -0.93 -14.98
CA HIS A 38 -2.41 -0.52 -13.72
C HIS A 38 -2.01 -1.72 -12.87
N ILE A 39 -1.07 -1.52 -11.95
CA ILE A 39 -0.72 -2.48 -10.91
C ILE A 39 -1.27 -1.98 -9.58
N TRP A 40 -1.99 -2.84 -8.88
CA TRP A 40 -2.48 -2.60 -7.53
C TRP A 40 -1.67 -3.39 -6.54
N LEU A 41 -1.13 -2.73 -5.52
CA LEU A 41 -0.33 -3.33 -4.46
C LEU A 41 -1.02 -3.13 -3.12
N LEU A 42 -1.02 -4.17 -2.29
CA LEU A 42 -1.40 -4.10 -0.89
C LEU A 42 -0.15 -4.32 -0.04
N TYR A 43 0.16 -3.37 0.83
CA TYR A 43 1.21 -3.49 1.82
C TYR A 43 0.62 -3.55 3.23
N ALA A 44 1.12 -4.48 4.04
CA ALA A 44 1.01 -4.39 5.49
C ALA A 44 2.10 -3.45 6.02
N VAL A 45 1.70 -2.46 6.83
CA VAL A 45 2.57 -1.41 7.36
C VAL A 45 2.82 -1.66 8.84
N TYR A 46 4.11 -1.67 9.22
CA TYR A 46 4.55 -1.91 10.59
C TYR A 46 5.50 -0.81 11.05
N PHE A 47 5.12 -0.13 12.14
CA PHE A 47 5.93 0.91 12.76
C PHE A 47 6.69 0.34 13.97
N PRO A 48 8.03 0.40 13.99
CA PRO A 48 8.84 -0.20 15.06
C PRO A 48 8.66 0.47 16.43
N GLU A 49 8.27 1.75 16.45
CA GLU A 49 8.04 2.51 17.69
C GLU A 49 6.66 2.29 18.31
N SER A 50 5.77 1.52 17.66
CA SER A 50 4.45 1.22 18.22
C SER A 50 4.57 0.08 19.25
N THR A 51 4.31 0.39 20.52
CA THR A 51 4.23 -0.60 21.60
C THR A 51 3.09 -1.58 21.33
N LEU A 52 3.22 -2.83 21.80
CA LEU A 52 2.30 -3.95 21.52
C LEU A 52 0.82 -3.67 21.85
N ASP A 53 0.52 -2.68 22.70
CA ASP A 53 -0.87 -2.27 23.03
C ASP A 53 -1.44 -1.21 22.07
N TYR A 54 -0.60 -0.55 21.27
CA TYR A 54 -0.94 0.50 20.28
C TYR A 54 -0.33 0.23 18.90
N GLY A 55 0.00 -1.04 18.61
CA GLY A 55 0.51 -1.51 17.33
C GLY A 55 -0.43 -1.12 16.19
N ARG A 56 -0.19 0.03 15.56
CA ARG A 56 -0.87 0.39 14.31
C ARG A 56 -0.38 -0.56 13.23
N HIS A 57 -1.07 -1.67 13.07
CA HIS A 57 -1.01 -2.47 11.86
C HIS A 57 -1.84 -1.71 10.82
N GLY A 58 -1.16 -1.03 9.90
CA GLY A 58 -1.80 -0.38 8.77
C GLY A 58 -1.91 -1.32 7.59
N ALA A 59 -2.90 -1.10 6.73
CA ALA A 59 -2.84 -1.54 5.34
C ALA A 59 -2.70 -0.31 4.44
N LEU A 60 -1.85 -0.43 3.42
CA LEU A 60 -1.60 0.60 2.42
C LEU A 60 -1.90 0.00 1.04
N LEU A 61 -2.84 0.60 0.33
CA LEU A 61 -3.16 0.30 -1.05
C LEU A 61 -2.46 1.29 -1.96
N LEU A 62 -1.77 0.81 -2.99
CA LEU A 62 -1.15 1.63 -4.01
C LEU A 62 -1.69 1.25 -5.39
N LYS A 63 -2.01 2.25 -6.21
CA LYS A 63 -2.27 2.11 -7.65
C LYS A 63 -1.08 2.68 -8.41
N LEU A 64 -0.52 1.88 -9.30
CA LEU A 64 0.67 2.22 -10.07
C LEU A 64 0.39 2.17 -11.57
N ASP A 65 1.06 3.03 -12.33
CA ASP A 65 1.22 2.82 -13.76
C ASP A 65 2.04 1.54 -14.00
N ALA A 66 1.55 0.62 -14.82
CA ALA A 66 2.21 -0.67 -15.01
C ALA A 66 3.52 -0.59 -15.80
N LYS A 67 3.78 0.52 -16.51
CA LYS A 67 4.99 0.69 -17.33
C LYS A 67 6.09 1.43 -16.59
N THR A 68 5.73 2.46 -15.85
CA THR A 68 6.69 3.37 -15.19
C THR A 68 6.80 3.14 -13.68
N GLU A 69 5.92 2.31 -13.10
CA GLU A 69 5.83 2.07 -11.66
C GLU A 69 5.64 3.36 -10.84
N VAL A 70 5.15 4.42 -11.48
CA VAL A 70 4.77 5.66 -10.81
C VAL A 70 3.47 5.42 -10.04
N ILE A 71 3.46 5.79 -8.77
CA ILE A 71 2.26 5.74 -7.92
C ILE A 71 1.30 6.84 -8.39
N LEU A 72 0.11 6.43 -8.82
CA LEU A 72 -0.96 7.29 -9.32
C LEU A 72 -1.98 7.61 -8.24
N ALA A 73 -2.20 6.67 -7.32
CA ALA A 73 -3.06 6.85 -6.16
C ALA A 73 -2.60 5.97 -5.01
N HIS A 74 -2.94 6.38 -3.78
CA HIS A 74 -2.71 5.59 -2.58
C HIS A 74 -3.88 5.77 -1.60
N ASP A 75 -4.15 4.74 -0.80
CA ASP A 75 -5.12 4.80 0.30
C ASP A 75 -4.62 3.98 1.50
N GLY A 76 -5.00 4.35 2.71
CA GLY A 76 -4.48 3.74 3.93
C GLY A 76 -5.55 3.59 5.00
N THR A 77 -5.55 2.43 5.67
CA THR A 77 -6.48 2.17 6.78
C THR A 77 -5.77 1.58 8.00
N ASN A 78 -6.22 1.98 9.19
CA ASN A 78 -5.77 1.42 10.46
C ASN A 78 -6.55 0.15 10.76
N ILE A 79 -5.87 -0.88 11.26
CA ILE A 79 -6.50 -2.14 11.63
C ILE A 79 -6.34 -2.31 13.14
N SER A 80 -7.33 -1.84 13.92
CA SER A 80 -7.28 -1.91 15.39
C SER A 80 -7.93 -3.19 15.94
N GLY A 81 -7.15 -3.96 16.71
CA GLY A 81 -7.55 -4.71 17.93
C GLY A 81 -8.57 -5.85 17.84
N GLU A 82 -9.81 -5.58 17.39
CA GLU A 82 -10.87 -6.62 17.35
C GLU A 82 -10.74 -7.56 16.15
N VAL A 83 -9.85 -7.22 15.21
CA VAL A 83 -9.59 -7.94 13.95
C VAL A 83 -8.60 -9.11 14.15
N ASN A 84 -8.30 -9.50 15.39
CA ASN A 84 -7.30 -10.53 15.68
C ASN A 84 -7.69 -11.97 15.30
N LYS A 85 -8.92 -12.22 14.82
CA LYS A 85 -9.23 -13.51 14.18
C LYS A 85 -9.14 -13.50 12.65
N ASN A 86 -9.18 -12.32 12.01
CA ASN A 86 -9.38 -12.22 10.56
C ASN A 86 -8.57 -11.09 9.87
N TYR A 87 -7.43 -10.65 10.43
CA TYR A 87 -6.58 -9.59 9.84
C TYR A 87 -6.39 -9.75 8.33
N ARG A 88 -5.93 -10.92 7.89
CA ARG A 88 -5.71 -11.23 6.48
C ARG A 88 -7.01 -11.20 5.66
N GLN A 89 -8.12 -11.62 6.24
CA GLN A 89 -9.40 -11.61 5.54
C GLN A 89 -9.93 -10.17 5.37
N GLY A 90 -9.82 -9.32 6.40
CA GLY A 90 -10.28 -7.94 6.34
C GLY A 90 -9.51 -7.10 5.33
N ILE A 91 -8.17 -7.21 5.30
CA ILE A 91 -7.35 -6.50 4.29
C ILE A 91 -7.59 -7.04 2.88
N ASP A 92 -7.87 -8.34 2.76
CA ASP A 92 -8.17 -8.98 1.48
C ASP A 92 -9.52 -8.54 0.92
N GLU A 93 -10.53 -8.43 1.77
CA GLU A 93 -11.86 -7.92 1.41
C GLU A 93 -11.77 -6.44 1.03
N TRP A 94 -11.08 -5.64 1.85
CA TRP A 94 -10.82 -4.23 1.55
C TRP A 94 -10.10 -4.05 0.20
N PHE A 95 -9.05 -4.83 -0.06
CA PHE A 95 -8.36 -4.83 -1.35
C PHE A 95 -9.31 -5.15 -2.51
N LYS A 96 -10.11 -6.21 -2.40
CA LYS A 96 -11.09 -6.59 -3.44
C LYS A 96 -12.13 -5.49 -3.67
N GLU A 97 -12.53 -4.77 -2.64
CA GLU A 97 -13.51 -3.69 -2.75
C GLU A 97 -12.97 -2.47 -3.48
N HIS A 98 -11.66 -2.19 -3.40
CA HIS A 98 -11.02 -0.97 -3.86
C HIS A 98 -10.22 -1.15 -5.17
N VAL A 99 -9.74 -2.36 -5.44
CA VAL A 99 -9.02 -2.67 -6.69
C VAL A 99 -9.91 -2.41 -7.90
N GLY A 100 -9.40 -1.59 -8.81
CA GLY A 100 -10.10 -1.20 -10.04
C GLY A 100 -11.22 -0.19 -9.84
N LYS A 101 -11.41 0.36 -8.63
CA LYS A 101 -12.44 1.38 -8.33
C LYS A 101 -11.91 2.81 -8.17
N TYR A 102 -10.65 3.07 -8.49
CA TYR A 102 -10.07 4.42 -8.62
C TYR A 102 -9.23 4.51 -9.89
#